data_AF-A0A6G6YLM0-F1
#
_entry.id   AF-A0A6G6YLM0-F1
#
_cell.length_a   1.000
_cell.length_b   1.000
_cell.length_c   1.000
_cell.angle_alpha   90.00
_cell.angle_beta   90.00
_cell.angle_gamma   90.00
#
_symmetry.space_group_name_H-M   'P 1'
#
loop_
_entity.id
_entity.type
_entity.pdbx_description
1 polymer ?
#
loop_
_entity_poly.entity_id
_entity_poly.type
_entity_poly.pdbx_seq_one_letter_code
_entity_poly.pdbx_strand_id
1 'polypeptide(L)'
;MKVLPSNFQKVVLISLSIFAISCGKKEEKAETTTLIEEPQAPVEKLTPLEEGKSLVEGADCLACHKINEKLIGPSYEEVAAKYENTPENIELLADRIIKGSSGVWGNIPMAAHSGLSQENAKLMAAYVLSLKK
;
A
#
# COMPACT_ATOMS: atom_id res chain seq x y z
N MET A 1 -13.74 7.35 -63.60
CA MET A 1 -14.09 7.95 -62.28
C MET A 1 -12.97 8.88 -61.87
N LYS A 2 -13.35 10.04 -61.32
CA LYS A 2 -12.63 11.31 -61.37
C LYS A 2 -11.31 11.30 -60.56
N VAL A 3 -10.27 11.79 -61.23
CA VAL A 3 -8.98 12.27 -60.70
C VAL A 3 -9.24 13.58 -59.98
N LEU A 4 -8.61 13.84 -58.83
CA LEU A 4 -8.37 15.20 -58.33
C LEU A 4 -7.15 15.26 -57.38
N PRO A 5 -6.11 16.03 -57.73
CA PRO A 5 -5.02 16.42 -56.84
C PRO A 5 -5.07 17.92 -56.47
N SER A 6 -4.19 18.29 -55.53
CA SER A 6 -3.54 19.60 -55.34
C SER A 6 -4.36 20.83 -54.93
N ASN A 7 -4.01 21.32 -53.73
CA ASN A 7 -3.78 22.71 -53.34
C ASN A 7 -3.95 23.80 -54.44
N PHE A 8 -4.90 24.72 -54.21
CA PHE A 8 -4.91 26.07 -54.78
C PHE A 8 -5.74 26.95 -53.81
N GLN A 9 -5.10 27.69 -52.92
CA GLN A 9 -4.73 29.09 -53.14
C GLN A 9 -5.88 30.07 -52.82
N LYS A 10 -5.78 30.67 -51.62
CA LYS A 10 -6.09 32.08 -51.29
C LYS A 10 -7.55 32.55 -51.40
N VAL A 11 -8.22 32.64 -50.25
CA VAL A 11 -9.00 33.82 -49.81
C VAL A 11 -8.91 33.83 -48.27
N VAL A 12 -7.81 34.29 -47.65
CA VAL A 12 -7.67 35.62 -47.04
C VAL A 12 -9.03 36.30 -46.79
N LEU A 13 -9.51 36.28 -45.54
CA LEU A 13 -10.27 37.37 -44.89
C LEU A 13 -10.41 37.08 -43.37
N ILE A 14 -9.40 37.51 -42.62
CA ILE A 14 -9.51 38.33 -41.39
C ILE A 14 -10.60 37.93 -40.37
N SER A 15 -10.20 37.37 -39.23
CA SER A 15 -10.50 38.01 -37.94
C SER A 15 -9.47 37.61 -36.87
N LEU A 16 -9.04 38.64 -36.17
CA LEU A 16 -8.02 38.68 -35.14
C LEU A 16 -8.60 38.10 -33.85
N SER A 17 -7.97 37.08 -33.27
CA SER A 17 -8.22 36.68 -31.87
C SER A 17 -6.97 36.04 -31.29
N ILE A 18 -6.19 36.91 -30.65
CA ILE A 18 -5.07 36.58 -29.77
C ILE A 18 -5.67 35.81 -28.58
N PHE A 19 -5.44 34.51 -28.48
CA PHE A 19 -5.73 33.74 -27.27
C PHE A 19 -4.44 33.58 -26.48
N ALA A 20 -4.40 34.26 -25.33
CA ALA A 20 -3.28 34.33 -24.43
C ALA A 20 -2.90 32.94 -23.87
N ILE A 21 -1.60 32.67 -23.84
CA ILE A 21 -0.97 31.62 -23.05
C ILE A 21 -1.15 31.97 -21.57
N SER A 22 -1.80 31.11 -20.80
CA SER A 22 -1.70 31.12 -19.34
C SER A 22 -1.83 29.69 -18.79
N CYS A 23 -0.81 29.27 -18.04
CA CYS A 23 -0.80 28.04 -17.24
C CYS A 23 -1.95 28.04 -16.22
N GLY A 24 -2.67 26.92 -16.10
CA GLY A 24 -3.74 26.77 -15.12
C GLY A 24 -3.99 25.31 -14.81
N LYS A 25 -3.52 24.89 -13.65
CA LYS A 25 -3.62 23.56 -13.06
C LYS A 25 -5.09 23.21 -12.80
N LYS A 26 -5.45 21.98 -13.15
CA LYS A 26 -6.79 21.39 -13.16
C LYS A 26 -7.53 21.54 -11.83
N GLU A 27 -8.80 21.93 -11.96
CA GLU A 27 -9.73 22.32 -10.90
C GLU A 27 -10.27 21.15 -10.06
N GLU A 28 -10.55 21.57 -8.83
CA GLU A 28 -11.34 21.07 -7.72
C GLU A 28 -12.76 20.60 -8.08
N LYS A 29 -13.26 19.60 -7.32
CA LYS A 29 -14.70 19.41 -7.09
C LYS A 29 -14.92 19.55 -5.59
N ALA A 30 -15.53 20.65 -5.19
CA ALA A 30 -16.06 20.89 -3.86
C ALA A 30 -17.58 21.12 -3.97
N GLU A 31 -18.33 20.55 -3.03
CA GLU A 31 -19.56 21.12 -2.44
C GLU A 31 -19.87 20.26 -1.19
N THR A 32 -19.53 20.71 0.03
CA THR A 32 -20.25 21.68 0.90
C THR A 32 -21.56 21.14 1.44
N THR A 33 -21.59 20.86 2.75
CA THR A 33 -22.69 21.24 3.66
C THR A 33 -22.24 21.10 5.12
N THR A 34 -22.12 22.26 5.76
CA THR A 34 -22.29 22.56 7.19
C THR A 34 -21.39 21.89 8.24
N LEU A 35 -20.43 22.68 8.70
CA LEU A 35 -20.22 23.10 10.09
C LEU A 35 -20.68 22.13 11.20
N ILE A 36 -19.74 21.30 11.66
CA ILE A 36 -19.49 21.12 13.10
C ILE A 36 -17.97 21.08 13.26
N GLU A 37 -17.42 22.12 13.88
CA GLU A 37 -16.07 22.09 14.44
C GLU A 37 -16.16 21.26 15.73
N GLU A 38 -15.80 19.98 15.62
CA GLU A 38 -15.58 19.08 16.75
C GLU A 38 -14.05 18.96 16.96
N PRO A 39 -13.54 18.95 18.21
CA PRO A 39 -12.11 19.16 18.46
C PRO A 39 -11.30 18.04 17.81
N GLN A 40 -10.49 18.38 16.82
CA GLN A 40 -9.53 17.45 16.24
C GLN A 40 -8.46 17.17 17.29
N ALA A 41 -8.62 16.06 18.01
CA ALA A 41 -7.51 15.43 18.72
C ALA A 41 -6.34 15.25 17.72
N PRO A 42 -5.08 15.42 18.14
CA PRO A 42 -3.95 15.35 17.23
C PRO A 42 -3.97 14.03 16.45
N VAL A 43 -3.94 14.09 15.12
CA VAL A 43 -3.68 12.93 14.27
C VAL A 43 -2.21 12.58 14.48
N GLU A 44 -1.94 11.81 15.53
CA GLU A 44 -0.61 11.36 15.89
C GLU A 44 -0.15 10.34 14.84
N LYS A 45 0.95 10.66 14.15
CA LYS A 45 1.55 9.79 13.15
C LYS A 45 2.05 8.52 13.85
N LEU A 46 1.50 7.36 13.48
CA LEU A 46 1.89 6.06 14.04
C LEU A 46 3.40 5.84 13.88
N THR A 47 4.02 5.23 14.90
CA THR A 47 5.37 4.70 14.78
C THR A 47 5.38 3.52 13.78
N PRO A 48 6.54 3.19 13.17
CA PRO A 48 6.62 2.04 12.25
C PRO A 48 6.14 0.71 12.86
N LEU A 49 6.30 0.54 14.18
CA LEU A 49 5.85 -0.65 14.88
C LEU A 49 4.33 -0.70 15.03
N GLU A 50 3.71 0.43 15.35
CA GLU A 50 2.25 0.57 15.42
C GLU A 50 1.61 0.44 14.04
N GLU A 51 2.27 0.93 12.99
CA GLU A 51 1.86 0.73 11.61
C GLU A 51 1.92 -0.76 11.22
N GLY A 52 3.03 -1.45 11.54
CA GLY A 52 3.16 -2.89 11.33
C GLY A 52 2.08 -3.71 12.05
N LYS A 53 1.76 -3.33 13.30
CA LYS A 53 0.66 -3.93 14.05
C LYS A 53 -0.68 -3.71 13.36
N SER A 54 -1.00 -2.46 13.00
CA SER A 54 -2.25 -2.08 12.32
C SER A 54 -2.42 -2.83 11.01
N LEU A 55 -1.34 -2.97 10.25
CA LEU A 55 -1.31 -3.74 9.00
C LEU A 55 -1.63 -5.22 9.22
N VAL A 56 -1.06 -5.86 10.26
CA VAL A 56 -1.38 -7.25 10.61
C VAL A 56 -2.84 -7.42 11.05
N GLU A 57 -3.37 -6.48 11.83
CA GLU A 57 -4.75 -6.50 12.34
C GLU A 57 -5.79 -6.17 11.25
N GLY A 58 -5.42 -5.35 10.26
CA GLY A 58 -6.29 -4.95 9.14
C GLY A 58 -6.30 -5.94 7.97
N ALA A 59 -5.42 -6.94 7.98
CA ALA A 59 -5.35 -8.00 6.99
C ALA A 59 -6.01 -9.30 7.50
N ASP A 60 -5.86 -10.39 6.75
CA ASP A 60 -6.40 -11.72 7.08
C ASP A 60 -5.46 -12.57 7.96
N CYS A 61 -4.34 -12.01 8.42
CA CYS A 61 -3.31 -12.73 9.18
C CYS A 61 -3.85 -13.43 10.44
N LEU A 62 -4.79 -12.77 11.13
CA LEU A 62 -5.38 -13.25 12.39
C LEU A 62 -6.31 -14.46 12.21
N ALA A 63 -6.68 -14.82 10.98
CA ALA A 63 -7.41 -16.05 10.70
C ALA A 63 -6.56 -17.31 10.94
N CYS A 64 -5.23 -17.19 10.84
CA CYS A 64 -4.31 -18.32 10.93
C CYS A 64 -3.26 -18.18 12.04
N HIS A 65 -2.98 -16.95 12.48
CA HIS A 65 -1.98 -16.65 13.50
C HIS A 65 -2.60 -15.94 14.70
N LYS A 66 -2.02 -16.16 15.87
CA LYS A 66 -2.33 -15.44 17.11
C LYS A 66 -1.04 -14.97 17.76
N ILE A 67 -1.14 -14.02 18.69
CA ILE A 67 0.05 -13.47 19.36
C ILE A 67 0.79 -14.56 20.15
N ASN A 68 0.08 -15.28 21.01
CA ASN A 68 0.68 -16.10 22.08
C ASN A 68 0.30 -17.60 22.05
N GLU A 69 -0.48 -18.03 21.07
CA GLU A 69 -0.88 -19.43 20.92
C GLU A 69 -0.85 -19.87 19.46
N LYS A 70 -0.56 -21.15 19.23
CA LYS A 70 -0.59 -21.75 17.91
C LYS A 70 -2.05 -21.95 17.47
N LEU A 71 -2.33 -21.65 16.20
CA LEU A 71 -3.63 -21.93 15.57
C LEU A 71 -3.42 -22.82 14.34
N ILE A 72 -3.51 -22.27 13.13
CA ILE A 72 -3.13 -22.97 11.90
C ILE A 72 -1.64 -22.77 11.66
N GLY A 73 -1.20 -21.50 11.73
CA GLY A 73 0.21 -21.12 11.75
C GLY A 73 0.78 -21.07 13.18
N PRO A 74 2.10 -20.88 13.31
CA PRO A 74 2.74 -20.61 14.60
C PRO A 74 2.18 -19.33 15.23
N SER A 75 2.31 -19.20 16.55
CA SER A 75 2.09 -17.91 17.20
C SER A 75 3.14 -16.89 16.77
N TYR A 76 2.83 -15.59 16.86
CA TYR A 76 3.83 -14.56 16.57
C TYR A 76 4.99 -14.59 17.56
N GLU A 77 4.73 -14.93 18.82
CA GLU A 77 5.78 -15.17 19.82
C GLU A 77 6.70 -16.35 19.43
N GLU A 78 6.17 -17.45 18.86
CA GLU A 78 6.98 -18.56 18.36
C GLU A 78 7.88 -18.12 17.18
N VAL A 79 7.35 -17.28 16.28
CA VAL A 79 8.13 -16.69 15.19
C VAL A 79 9.26 -15.81 15.75
N ALA A 80 8.95 -14.93 16.69
CA ALA A 80 9.91 -14.04 17.34
C ALA A 80 10.95 -14.80 18.19
N ALA A 81 10.59 -15.94 18.75
CA ALA A 81 11.53 -16.82 19.47
C ALA A 81 12.50 -17.54 18.50
N LYS A 82 12.05 -17.88 17.28
CA LYS A 82 12.86 -18.59 16.28
C LYS A 82 13.82 -17.67 15.52
N TYR A 83 13.43 -16.43 15.27
CA TYR A 83 14.20 -15.47 14.46
C TYR A 83 14.58 -14.24 15.29
N GLU A 84 15.86 -13.86 15.27
CA GLU A 84 16.30 -12.61 15.89
C GLU A 84 15.76 -11.39 15.14
N ASN A 85 15.43 -10.33 15.87
CA ASN A 85 14.96 -9.07 15.28
C ASN A 85 16.11 -8.31 14.61
N THR A 86 16.38 -8.67 13.35
CA THR A 86 17.49 -8.17 12.53
C THR A 86 16.97 -7.80 11.13
N PRO A 87 17.61 -6.85 10.43
CA PRO A 87 17.20 -6.47 9.08
C PRO A 87 17.10 -7.66 8.11
N GLU A 88 18.02 -8.63 8.23
CA GLU A 88 18.05 -9.83 7.39
C GLU A 88 16.83 -10.73 7.63
N ASN A 89 16.44 -10.93 8.89
CA ASN A 89 15.25 -11.73 9.22
C ASN A 89 13.95 -10.99 8.90
N ILE A 90 13.93 -9.67 9.02
CA ILE A 90 12.79 -8.84 8.58
C ILE A 90 12.58 -9.03 7.07
N GLU A 91 13.63 -8.94 6.26
CA GLU A 91 13.56 -9.17 4.81
C GLU A 91 13.09 -10.60 4.49
N LEU A 92 13.68 -11.60 5.14
CA LEU A 92 13.34 -13.01 4.95
C LEU A 92 11.85 -13.28 5.24
N LEU A 93 11.33 -12.74 6.36
CA LEU A 93 9.95 -12.95 6.75
C LEU A 93 8.98 -12.16 5.88
N ALA A 94 9.32 -10.92 5.48
CA ALA A 94 8.54 -10.16 4.51
C ALA A 94 8.39 -10.92 3.19
N ASP A 95 9.48 -11.49 2.69
CA ASP A 95 9.47 -12.33 1.48
C ASP A 95 8.57 -13.55 1.63
N ARG A 96 8.57 -14.21 2.79
CA ARG A 96 7.70 -15.35 3.07
C ARG A 96 6.23 -14.96 3.18
N ILE A 97 5.93 -13.78 3.73
CA ILE A 97 4.56 -13.25 3.79
C ILE A 97 4.02 -13.07 2.36
N ILE A 98 4.79 -12.41 1.50
CA ILE A 98 4.39 -12.09 0.13
C ILE A 98 4.32 -13.34 -0.76
N LYS A 99 5.34 -14.21 -0.70
CA LYS A 99 5.48 -15.38 -1.58
C LYS A 99 4.80 -16.65 -1.04
N GLY A 100 4.33 -16.61 0.20
CA GLY A 100 3.92 -17.79 0.94
C GLY A 100 5.12 -18.58 1.46
N SER A 101 4.85 -19.59 2.29
CA SER A 101 5.91 -20.44 2.84
C SER A 101 5.42 -21.85 3.17
N SER A 102 6.33 -22.82 3.15
CA SER A 102 6.05 -24.22 3.50
C SER A 102 7.27 -24.87 4.14
N GLY A 103 7.06 -25.95 4.90
CA GLY A 103 8.13 -26.79 5.47
C GLY A 103 8.86 -26.24 6.70
N VAL A 104 8.70 -24.95 7.04
CA VAL A 104 9.37 -24.34 8.20
C VAL A 104 8.68 -24.66 9.54
N TRP A 105 7.35 -24.72 9.53
CA TRP A 105 6.50 -24.84 10.73
C TRP A 105 5.61 -26.09 10.73
N GLY A 106 5.77 -26.94 9.71
CA GLY A 106 4.97 -28.14 9.48
C GLY A 106 4.60 -28.32 8.01
N ASN A 107 3.63 -29.21 7.77
CA ASN A 107 3.19 -29.60 6.43
C ASN A 107 2.12 -28.66 5.84
N ILE A 108 1.48 -27.81 6.66
CA ILE A 108 0.47 -26.86 6.20
C ILE A 108 1.20 -25.62 5.66
N PRO A 109 1.05 -25.29 4.36
CA PRO A 109 1.67 -24.09 3.79
C PRO A 109 0.91 -22.82 4.20
N MET A 110 1.64 -21.72 4.35
CA MET A 110 1.06 -20.38 4.40
C MET A 110 0.84 -19.88 2.97
N ALA A 111 -0.36 -19.42 2.67
CA ALA A 111 -0.69 -18.84 1.37
C ALA A 111 0.13 -17.57 1.09
N ALA A 112 0.30 -17.25 -0.20
CA ALA A 112 0.99 -16.05 -0.64
C ALA A 112 0.09 -14.82 -0.52
N HIS A 113 0.61 -13.75 0.08
CA HIS A 113 -0.07 -12.46 0.17
C HIS A 113 0.50 -11.49 -0.87
N SER A 114 0.39 -11.86 -2.16
CA SER A 114 1.07 -11.16 -3.28
C SER A 114 0.60 -9.72 -3.51
N GLY A 115 -0.49 -9.30 -2.88
CA GLY A 115 -0.98 -7.92 -2.92
C GLY A 115 -0.26 -6.96 -1.96
N LEU A 116 0.56 -7.48 -1.04
CA LEU A 116 1.33 -6.66 -0.12
C LEU A 116 2.59 -6.09 -0.79
N SER A 117 2.90 -4.83 -0.49
CA SER A 117 4.20 -4.25 -0.84
C SER A 117 5.29 -4.83 0.06
N GLN A 118 6.54 -4.82 -0.43
CA GLN A 118 7.69 -5.23 0.37
C GLN A 118 7.81 -4.39 1.65
N GLU A 119 7.55 -3.09 1.57
CA GLU A 119 7.60 -2.17 2.70
C GLU A 119 6.59 -2.54 3.78
N ASN A 120 5.32 -2.75 3.41
CA ASN A 120 4.29 -3.12 4.37
C ASN A 120 4.59 -4.49 5.01
N ALA A 121 5.04 -5.45 4.21
CA ALA A 121 5.41 -6.78 4.72
C ALA A 121 6.60 -6.71 5.70
N LYS A 122 7.55 -5.80 5.49
CA LYS A 122 8.65 -5.54 6.44
C LYS A 122 8.16 -4.94 7.74
N LEU A 123 7.23 -3.98 7.70
CA LEU A 123 6.62 -3.41 8.90
C LEU A 123 5.88 -4.49 9.71
N MET A 124 5.09 -5.33 9.03
CA MET A 124 4.42 -6.47 9.65
C MET A 124 5.42 -7.46 10.27
N ALA A 125 6.48 -7.82 9.55
CA ALA A 125 7.51 -8.73 10.05
C ALA A 125 8.26 -8.15 11.25
N ALA A 126 8.59 -6.85 11.22
CA ALA A 126 9.23 -6.15 12.32
C ALA A 126 8.34 -6.13 13.58
N TYR A 127 7.03 -5.92 13.41
CA TYR A 127 6.06 -6.06 14.50
C TYR A 127 6.03 -7.48 15.06
N VAL A 128 5.95 -8.51 14.23
CA VAL A 128 5.96 -9.90 14.68
C VAL A 128 7.24 -10.20 15.47
N LEU A 129 8.41 -9.78 14.98
CA LEU A 129 9.70 -10.01 15.64
C LEU A 129 9.88 -9.20 16.93
N SER A 130 9.14 -8.10 17.12
CA SER A 130 9.19 -7.34 18.37
C SER A 130 8.46 -8.03 19.52
N LEU A 131 7.65 -9.06 19.24
CA LEU A 131 6.88 -9.82 20.24
C LEU A 131 7.71 -10.89 20.95
N LYS A 132 9.04 -10.83 20.85
CA LYS A 132 9.94 -11.73 21.59
C LYS A 132 9.80 -11.49 23.09
N LYS A 133 9.56 -12.57 23.83
CA LYS A 133 9.55 -12.59 25.30
C LYS A 133 10.95 -12.65 25.89
#